data_AF-A0AAD9FVJ5-F1
#
_entry.id   AF-A0AAD9FVJ5-F1
#
_cell.length_a   1.000
_cell.length_b   1.000
_cell.length_c   1.000
_cell.angle_alpha   90.00
_cell.angle_beta   90.00
_cell.angle_gamma   90.00
#
_symmetry.space_group_name_H-M   'P 1'
#
loop_
_entity.id
_entity.type
_entity.pdbx_description
1 polymer ?
#
loop_
_entity_poly.entity_id
_entity_poly.type
_entity_poly.pdbx_seq_one_letter_code
_entity_poly.pdbx_strand_id
1 'polypeptide(L)'
;MTYRLLLGGYRSTIALITFEASPSKIKLVSESPAPKNASWIQPAVSHASKGDKGAQILYSLSEEEKGFAFGIELKDDKVEVTQQRETNGGPAHGKFGLHQLKDGSGVVVANYLGGSAIFFPTTASGALAAESQSPNLHFPFPYEGKSKPNEERQDTPHPHQIVEGENGVLYVPDLGSDRVWLVKRDGDSGLKIEGYLQAPAGSGPRHAVLSIDGKHLYTLTELGHTVLAWTLDGSAASTHPLPDFEASIAPPSVPPTHSKYIDSAELALHPKYPNTLFASNRLELQIFDKQPDLPKLPDYPPSGDAIAIIRLEGSDRKIKDIKHVRTGCNNVRGMTLSPDGKYVALAGQDGGGVEVWEISGEDGDQWKLAAKDESIEKVTTLVWV
;
A
#
# COMPACT_ATOMS: atom_id res chain seq x y z
N MET A 1 -6.98 16.71 -20.97
CA MET A 1 -5.77 16.38 -20.19
C MET A 1 -5.59 14.87 -20.24
N THR A 2 -4.35 14.42 -20.40
CA THR A 2 -4.01 12.99 -20.47
C THR A 2 -3.09 12.66 -19.31
N TYR A 3 -3.45 11.64 -18.56
CA TYR A 3 -2.65 11.09 -17.48
C TYR A 3 -2.03 9.78 -17.94
N ARG A 4 -0.93 9.39 -17.29
CA ARG A 4 -0.24 8.13 -17.55
C ARG A 4 -0.14 7.35 -16.25
N LEU A 5 -0.30 6.03 -16.34
CA LEU A 5 -0.12 5.14 -15.19
C LEU A 5 0.73 3.93 -15.58
N LEU A 6 1.68 3.60 -14.72
CA LEU A 6 2.32 2.30 -14.72
C LEU A 6 1.51 1.32 -13.87
N LEU A 7 1.38 0.10 -14.37
CA LEU A 7 0.66 -0.99 -13.72
C LEU A 7 1.62 -2.16 -13.48
N GLY A 8 1.69 -2.59 -12.22
CA GLY A 8 2.38 -3.80 -11.78
C GLY A 8 1.41 -4.78 -11.13
N GLY A 9 1.84 -6.02 -10.93
CA GLY A 9 1.06 -7.01 -10.19
C GLY A 9 1.51 -8.43 -10.43
N TYR A 10 0.63 -9.40 -10.23
CA TYR A 10 0.88 -10.84 -10.37
C TYR A 10 0.92 -11.28 -11.84
N ARG A 11 1.91 -10.74 -12.53
CA ARG A 11 2.15 -10.82 -13.97
C ARG A 11 3.66 -10.71 -14.26
N SER A 12 4.06 -11.01 -15.48
CA SER A 12 5.47 -10.99 -15.93
C SER A 12 5.84 -9.71 -16.69
N THR A 13 5.03 -8.67 -16.55
CA THR A 13 5.11 -7.44 -17.33
C THR A 13 4.78 -6.24 -16.45
N ILE A 14 5.28 -5.07 -16.86
CA ILE A 14 4.80 -3.76 -16.39
C ILE A 14 4.13 -3.09 -17.59
N ALA A 15 2.88 -2.66 -17.41
CA ALA A 15 2.11 -2.02 -18.47
C ALA A 15 2.09 -0.52 -18.24
N LEU A 16 2.18 0.25 -19.32
CA LEU A 16 1.91 1.67 -19.32
C LEU A 16 0.56 1.90 -19.98
N ILE A 17 -0.34 2.56 -19.25
CA ILE A 17 -1.64 3.00 -19.77
C ILE A 17 -1.72 4.52 -19.80
N THR A 18 -2.63 5.04 -20.60
CA THR A 18 -3.08 6.43 -20.54
C THR A 18 -4.54 6.49 -20.10
N PHE A 19 -4.86 7.53 -19.35
CA PHE A 19 -6.23 7.94 -19.07
C PHE A 19 -6.45 9.33 -19.68
N GLU A 20 -7.29 9.40 -20.71
CA GLU A 20 -7.75 10.65 -21.29
C GLU A 20 -9.01 11.09 -20.54
N ALA A 21 -9.03 12.31 -19.97
CA ALA A 21 -10.20 12.79 -19.24
C ALA A 21 -11.39 13.13 -20.16
N SER A 22 -11.11 13.44 -21.44
CA SER A 22 -12.12 13.78 -22.46
C SER A 22 -11.62 13.43 -23.86
N PRO A 23 -12.23 12.45 -24.57
CA PRO A 23 -13.25 11.54 -24.05
C PRO A 23 -12.69 10.63 -22.95
N SER A 24 -13.48 10.35 -21.90
CA SER A 24 -13.03 9.54 -20.76
C SER A 24 -12.71 8.11 -21.20
N LYS A 25 -11.42 7.77 -21.30
CA LYS A 25 -10.98 6.47 -21.84
C LYS A 25 -9.61 6.04 -21.30
N ILE A 26 -9.48 4.74 -21.02
CA ILE A 26 -8.20 4.07 -20.76
C ILE A 26 -7.68 3.46 -22.07
N LYS A 27 -6.37 3.58 -22.30
CA LYS A 27 -5.67 2.93 -23.43
C LYS A 27 -4.35 2.33 -22.97
N LEU A 28 -4.11 1.07 -23.33
CA LEU A 28 -2.77 0.47 -23.25
C LEU A 28 -1.84 1.17 -24.25
N VAL A 29 -0.72 1.69 -23.75
CA VAL A 29 0.33 2.32 -24.55
C VAL A 29 1.42 1.32 -24.87
N SER A 30 1.90 0.62 -23.84
CA SER A 30 2.95 -0.38 -23.98
C SER A 30 2.85 -1.41 -22.88
N GLU A 31 3.47 -2.55 -23.12
CA GLU A 31 3.73 -3.55 -22.10
C GLU A 31 5.18 -4.00 -22.23
N SER A 32 5.92 -3.91 -21.13
CA SER A 32 7.35 -4.20 -21.11
C SER A 32 7.61 -5.42 -20.21
N PRO A 33 8.53 -6.32 -20.59
CA PRO A 33 8.95 -7.41 -19.72
C PRO A 33 9.47 -6.90 -18.37
N ALA A 34 9.14 -7.60 -17.29
CA ALA A 34 9.64 -7.30 -15.95
C ALA A 34 9.85 -8.60 -15.15
N PRO A 35 10.63 -8.57 -14.05
CA PRO A 35 10.57 -9.62 -13.04
C PRO A 35 9.12 -9.96 -12.69
N LYS A 36 8.83 -11.25 -12.51
CA LYS A 36 7.47 -11.70 -12.21
C LYS A 36 6.98 -11.07 -10.90
N ASN A 37 5.67 -10.88 -10.81
CA ASN A 37 5.01 -10.39 -9.61
C ASN A 37 5.61 -9.04 -9.14
N ALA A 38 5.71 -8.09 -10.07
CA ALA A 38 6.08 -6.70 -9.81
C ALA A 38 4.97 -6.00 -9.02
N SER A 39 4.80 -6.41 -7.76
CA SER A 39 3.56 -6.25 -7.01
C SER A 39 3.40 -4.89 -6.34
N TRP A 40 4.50 -4.14 -6.22
CA TRP A 40 4.60 -2.79 -5.66
C TRP A 40 5.56 -1.96 -6.50
N ILE A 41 5.11 -0.80 -6.99
CA ILE A 41 5.96 0.14 -7.75
C ILE A 41 5.89 1.49 -7.04
N GLN A 42 7.02 2.17 -6.92
CA GLN A 42 7.09 3.52 -6.38
C GLN A 42 8.00 4.41 -7.24
N PRO A 43 7.60 5.64 -7.59
CA PRO A 43 8.50 6.61 -8.20
C PRO A 43 9.67 6.94 -7.27
N ALA A 44 10.84 7.19 -7.87
CA ALA A 44 11.94 7.76 -7.14
C ALA A 44 11.60 9.19 -6.65
N VAL A 45 12.19 9.59 -5.53
CA VAL A 45 12.09 10.95 -4.99
C VAL A 45 12.66 11.95 -6.00
N SER A 46 12.10 13.17 -6.01
CA SER A 46 12.29 14.14 -7.11
C SER A 46 13.76 14.41 -7.50
N HIS A 47 14.71 14.41 -6.55
CA HIS A 47 16.13 14.60 -6.84
C HIS A 47 16.79 13.43 -7.58
N ALA A 48 16.28 12.21 -7.39
CA ALA A 48 16.70 11.00 -8.09
C ALA A 48 15.76 10.64 -9.26
N SER A 49 14.67 11.39 -9.46
CA SER A 49 13.60 11.02 -10.40
C SER A 49 13.96 11.10 -11.87
N LYS A 50 15.08 11.73 -12.24
CA LYS A 50 15.55 11.84 -13.62
C LYS A 50 16.89 11.13 -13.75
N GLY A 51 16.90 9.98 -14.43
CA GLY A 51 18.12 9.26 -14.77
C GLY A 51 18.97 9.99 -15.81
N ASP A 52 20.13 9.41 -16.15
CA ASP A 52 21.20 10.02 -16.97
C ASP A 52 20.79 10.48 -18.38
N LYS A 53 19.54 10.23 -18.79
CA LYS A 53 18.99 10.61 -20.11
C LYS A 53 17.56 11.16 -20.04
N GLY A 54 17.13 11.66 -18.89
CA GLY A 54 15.78 12.19 -18.68
C GLY A 54 14.68 11.12 -18.53
N ALA A 55 15.07 9.84 -18.40
CA ALA A 55 14.18 8.75 -18.03
C ALA A 55 13.68 8.94 -16.59
N GLN A 56 12.43 8.57 -16.32
CA GLN A 56 11.91 8.58 -14.96
C GLN A 56 12.36 7.31 -14.23
N ILE A 57 12.93 7.47 -13.03
CA ILE A 57 13.35 6.34 -12.20
C ILE A 57 12.21 5.92 -11.27
N LEU A 58 11.97 4.62 -11.20
CA LEU A 58 11.08 3.98 -10.24
C LEU A 58 11.79 2.75 -9.64
N TYR A 59 11.23 2.24 -8.56
CA TYR A 59 11.65 0.99 -7.95
C TYR A 59 10.47 0.06 -7.78
N SER A 60 10.75 -1.23 -7.81
CA SER A 60 9.77 -2.28 -7.60
C SER A 60 10.41 -3.46 -6.89
N LEU A 61 9.57 -4.38 -6.46
CA LEU A 61 9.98 -5.69 -5.95
C LEU A 61 9.35 -6.81 -6.76
N SER A 62 9.92 -8.01 -6.71
CA SER A 62 9.42 -9.23 -7.36
C SER A 62 9.04 -10.26 -6.28
N GLU A 63 7.79 -10.70 -6.28
CA GLU A 63 7.26 -11.68 -5.32
C GLU A 63 7.36 -13.12 -5.83
N GLU A 64 8.59 -13.58 -6.02
CA GLU A 64 8.86 -14.98 -6.34
C GLU A 64 9.46 -15.70 -5.11
N GLU A 65 9.85 -16.96 -5.28
CA GLU A 65 10.49 -17.76 -4.22
C GLU A 65 11.74 -17.08 -3.66
N LYS A 66 12.52 -16.46 -4.55
CA LYS A 66 13.58 -15.50 -4.22
C LYS A 66 13.05 -14.10 -4.46
N GLY A 67 12.92 -13.31 -3.39
CA GLY A 67 12.50 -11.92 -3.49
C GLY A 67 13.61 -11.04 -4.04
N PHE A 68 13.28 -10.13 -4.96
CA PHE A 68 14.20 -9.13 -5.49
C PHE A 68 13.63 -7.73 -5.35
N ALA A 69 14.48 -6.76 -5.03
CA ALA A 69 14.26 -5.35 -5.32
C ALA A 69 14.91 -5.02 -6.66
N PHE A 70 14.29 -4.17 -7.47
CA PHE A 70 14.86 -3.76 -8.76
C PHE A 70 14.51 -2.33 -9.12
N GLY A 71 15.41 -1.70 -9.88
CA GLY A 71 15.17 -0.40 -10.50
C GLY A 71 14.43 -0.51 -11.83
N ILE A 72 13.69 0.54 -12.15
CA ILE A 72 12.92 0.72 -13.37
C ILE A 72 13.29 2.08 -13.97
N GLU A 73 13.58 2.12 -15.26
CA GLU A 73 13.64 3.35 -16.05
C GLU A 73 12.45 3.39 -17.01
N LEU A 74 11.64 4.44 -16.91
CA LEU A 74 10.59 4.75 -17.87
C LEU A 74 11.11 5.76 -18.89
N LYS A 75 11.24 5.33 -20.15
CA LYS A 75 11.72 6.15 -21.26
C LYS A 75 10.94 5.84 -22.54
N ASP A 76 10.55 6.88 -23.28
CA ASP A 76 9.88 6.76 -24.58
C ASP A 76 8.71 5.74 -24.55
N ASP A 77 7.90 5.82 -23.50
CA ASP A 77 6.75 4.95 -23.20
C ASP A 77 7.09 3.49 -22.90
N LYS A 78 8.36 3.13 -22.72
CA LYS A 78 8.78 1.78 -22.34
C LYS A 78 9.44 1.75 -20.98
N VAL A 79 9.27 0.62 -20.31
CA VAL A 79 9.96 0.30 -19.07
C VAL A 79 11.17 -0.55 -19.39
N GLU A 80 12.32 -0.14 -18.89
CA GLU A 80 13.55 -0.92 -18.85
C GLU A 80 13.87 -1.27 -17.40
N VAL A 81 14.08 -2.55 -17.12
CA VAL A 81 14.51 -3.02 -15.79
C VAL A 81 16.01 -2.86 -15.70
N THR A 82 16.49 -2.23 -14.63
CA THR A 82 17.91 -1.97 -14.40
C THR A 82 18.49 -2.97 -13.40
N GLN A 83 19.19 -2.50 -12.38
CA GLN A 83 19.84 -3.35 -11.39
C GLN A 83 18.82 -4.05 -10.49
N GLN A 84 19.09 -5.32 -10.16
CA GLN A 84 18.30 -6.12 -9.20
C GLN A 84 19.17 -6.51 -8.00
N ARG A 85 18.53 -6.66 -6.84
CA ARG A 85 19.13 -7.05 -5.56
C ARG A 85 18.24 -8.06 -4.85
N GLU A 86 18.79 -9.21 -4.50
CA GLU A 86 18.07 -10.22 -3.70
C GLU A 86 17.83 -9.68 -2.28
N THR A 87 16.60 -9.82 -1.78
CA THR A 87 16.22 -9.29 -0.46
C THR A 87 16.74 -10.15 0.69
N ASN A 88 17.09 -11.41 0.42
CA ASN A 88 17.55 -12.39 1.41
C ASN A 88 16.59 -12.56 2.60
N GLY A 89 15.31 -12.24 2.42
CA GLY A 89 14.28 -12.25 3.45
C GLY A 89 13.72 -13.62 3.79
N GLY A 90 14.45 -14.72 3.56
CA GLY A 90 13.97 -16.08 3.81
C GLY A 90 13.19 -16.75 2.66
N PRO A 91 12.89 -18.05 2.78
CA PRO A 91 12.31 -18.85 1.71
C PRO A 91 10.82 -18.55 1.50
N ALA A 92 10.44 -18.45 0.22
CA ALA A 92 9.08 -18.28 -0.31
C ALA A 92 8.43 -16.91 -0.05
N HIS A 93 8.21 -16.15 -1.14
CA HIS A 93 7.46 -14.89 -1.26
C HIS A 93 8.05 -13.68 -0.52
N GLY A 94 8.95 -12.98 -1.22
CA GLY A 94 9.21 -11.56 -0.92
C GLY A 94 7.90 -10.80 -1.02
N LYS A 95 7.45 -10.21 0.08
CA LYS A 95 6.12 -9.60 0.20
C LYS A 95 6.27 -8.16 0.67
N PHE A 96 5.67 -7.27 -0.11
CA PHE A 96 5.26 -5.85 0.05
C PHE A 96 5.91 -4.92 1.08
N GLY A 97 6.18 -3.72 0.56
CA GLY A 97 6.74 -2.56 1.26
C GLY A 97 8.09 -2.23 0.66
N LEU A 98 8.12 -1.34 -0.34
CA LEU A 98 9.35 -0.72 -0.82
C LEU A 98 9.18 0.78 -0.66
N HIS A 99 10.20 1.40 -0.06
CA HIS A 99 10.25 2.85 0.10
C HIS A 99 11.64 3.38 -0.23
N GLN A 100 11.74 4.28 -1.21
CA GLN A 100 12.97 5.07 -1.36
C GLN A 100 13.01 6.16 -0.29
N LEU A 101 14.13 6.24 0.43
CA LEU A 101 14.36 7.28 1.43
C LEU A 101 14.31 8.68 0.80
N LYS A 102 13.77 9.65 1.53
CA LYS A 102 13.60 11.05 1.10
C LYS A 102 14.92 11.72 0.74
N ASP A 103 16.01 11.32 1.39
CA ASP A 103 17.36 11.79 1.11
C ASP A 103 17.97 11.19 -0.18
N GLY A 104 17.29 10.21 -0.81
CA GLY A 104 17.76 9.53 -2.01
C GLY A 104 18.96 8.61 -1.77
N SER A 105 19.31 8.30 -0.52
CA SER A 105 20.47 7.48 -0.17
C SER A 105 20.27 5.99 -0.48
N GLY A 106 19.02 5.55 -0.54
CA GLY A 106 18.69 4.18 -0.90
C GLY A 106 17.23 3.82 -0.74
N VAL A 107 16.97 2.52 -0.85
CA VAL A 107 15.66 1.91 -0.82
C VAL A 107 15.58 0.95 0.35
N VAL A 108 14.50 1.01 1.13
CA VAL A 108 14.19 0.04 2.18
C VAL A 108 13.10 -0.90 1.68
N VAL A 109 13.30 -2.19 1.95
CA VAL A 109 12.38 -3.26 1.58
C VAL A 109 11.95 -4.01 2.83
N ALA A 110 10.65 -4.17 3.03
CA ALA A 110 10.05 -5.04 4.02
C ALA A 110 9.81 -6.41 3.38
N ASN A 111 10.12 -7.47 4.11
CA ASN A 111 9.92 -8.85 3.69
C ASN A 111 8.85 -9.48 4.59
N TYR A 112 7.61 -9.58 4.11
CA TYR A 112 6.52 -10.07 4.97
C TYR A 112 6.70 -11.51 5.44
N LEU A 113 7.08 -12.50 4.60
CA LEU A 113 7.26 -13.87 5.12
C LEU A 113 8.55 -14.05 5.93
N GLY A 114 9.53 -13.19 5.69
CA GLY A 114 10.80 -13.18 6.43
C GLY A 114 10.74 -12.54 7.80
N GLY A 115 9.68 -11.78 8.08
CA GLY A 115 9.63 -10.92 9.25
C GLY A 115 10.84 -9.98 9.34
N SER A 116 11.29 -9.43 8.20
CA SER A 116 12.53 -8.64 8.15
C SER A 116 12.41 -7.37 7.31
N ALA A 117 13.39 -6.47 7.46
CA ALA A 117 13.61 -5.34 6.57
C ALA A 117 15.09 -5.25 6.16
N ILE A 118 15.35 -4.75 4.95
CA ILE A 118 16.70 -4.58 4.41
C ILE A 118 16.81 -3.26 3.67
N PHE A 119 17.98 -2.63 3.73
CA PHE A 119 18.28 -1.39 3.01
C PHE A 119 19.22 -1.65 1.83
N PHE A 120 18.96 -1.06 0.67
CA PHE A 120 19.83 -1.06 -0.49
C PHE A 120 20.26 0.37 -0.84
N PRO A 121 21.57 0.69 -0.81
CA PRO A 121 22.03 1.99 -1.26
C PRO A 121 21.68 2.23 -2.73
N THR A 122 21.44 3.48 -3.09
CA THR A 122 21.33 3.93 -4.48
C THR A 122 22.58 4.71 -4.90
N THR A 123 22.93 4.62 -6.18
CA THR A 123 24.02 5.40 -6.78
C THR A 123 23.58 6.85 -6.99
N ALA A 124 24.53 7.73 -7.34
CA ALA A 124 24.23 9.11 -7.71
C ALA A 124 23.28 9.23 -8.91
N SER A 125 23.25 8.22 -9.80
CA SER A 125 22.32 8.14 -10.92
C SER A 125 20.93 7.59 -10.53
N GLY A 126 20.71 7.25 -9.26
CA GLY A 126 19.46 6.66 -8.77
C GLY A 126 19.34 5.16 -8.99
N ALA A 127 20.30 4.48 -9.62
CA ALA A 127 20.26 3.02 -9.73
C ALA A 127 20.48 2.35 -8.37
N LEU A 128 19.95 1.15 -8.14
CA LEU A 128 20.34 0.34 -6.99
C LEU A 128 21.84 0.02 -7.09
N ALA A 129 22.58 0.15 -5.99
CA ALA A 129 23.99 -0.24 -5.95
C ALA A 129 24.12 -1.74 -6.22
N ALA A 130 25.06 -2.13 -7.09
CA ALA A 130 25.27 -3.54 -7.47
C ALA A 130 25.69 -4.41 -6.26
N GLU A 131 26.43 -3.83 -5.31
CA GLU A 131 26.93 -4.51 -4.12
C GLU A 131 26.73 -3.64 -2.88
N SER A 132 26.32 -4.26 -1.78
CA SER A 132 26.37 -3.66 -0.44
C SER A 132 26.28 -4.75 0.63
N GLN A 133 26.97 -4.56 1.76
CA GLN A 133 26.79 -5.39 2.94
C GLN A 133 25.61 -4.86 3.76
N SER A 134 24.41 -5.18 3.30
CA SER A 134 23.17 -4.77 3.96
C SER A 134 22.61 -5.94 4.78
N PRO A 135 22.70 -5.92 6.11
CA PRO A 135 22.14 -6.98 6.94
C PRO A 135 20.61 -6.92 6.94
N ASN A 136 19.96 -8.09 7.06
CA ASN A 136 18.54 -8.16 7.35
C ASN A 136 18.29 -7.79 8.82
N LEU A 137 17.42 -6.80 9.03
CA LEU A 137 16.85 -6.49 10.34
C LEU A 137 15.64 -7.41 10.56
N HIS A 138 15.72 -8.38 11.46
CA HIS A 138 14.59 -9.23 11.83
C HIS A 138 13.76 -8.60 12.96
N PHE A 139 12.44 -8.59 12.80
CA PHE A 139 11.52 -8.06 13.80
C PHE A 139 11.27 -9.09 14.91
N PRO A 140 11.27 -8.68 16.20
CA PRO A 140 10.89 -9.59 17.30
C PRO A 140 9.41 -9.95 17.27
N PHE A 141 9.09 -11.24 17.42
CA PHE A 141 7.70 -11.71 17.45
C PHE A 141 7.09 -11.66 18.85
N PRO A 142 6.04 -10.85 19.11
CA PRO A 142 5.48 -10.70 20.46
C PRO A 142 4.69 -11.89 20.98
N TYR A 143 4.25 -12.79 20.08
CA TYR A 143 3.44 -13.97 20.40
C TYR A 143 4.24 -15.27 20.47
N GLU A 144 5.57 -15.21 20.40
CA GLU A 144 6.43 -16.39 20.57
C GLU A 144 6.13 -17.09 21.91
N GLY A 145 5.81 -18.39 21.84
CA GLY A 145 5.43 -19.18 23.02
C GLY A 145 4.10 -18.79 23.68
N LYS A 146 3.23 -18.01 23.00
CA LYS A 146 1.90 -17.58 23.47
C LYS A 146 0.81 -18.00 22.48
N SER A 147 -0.45 -17.87 22.89
CA SER A 147 -1.58 -17.97 21.96
C SER A 147 -1.56 -16.78 21.01
N LYS A 148 -1.75 -17.06 19.72
CA LYS A 148 -1.78 -16.04 18.67
C LYS A 148 -3.21 -15.53 18.51
N PRO A 149 -3.43 -14.21 18.35
CA PRO A 149 -4.79 -13.69 18.16
C PRO A 149 -5.44 -14.22 16.88
N ASN A 150 -4.64 -14.45 15.83
CA ASN A 150 -5.03 -15.17 14.62
C ASN A 150 -3.94 -16.21 14.25
N GLU A 151 -4.19 -17.48 14.56
CA GLU A 151 -3.22 -18.58 14.37
C GLU A 151 -2.77 -18.76 12.91
N GLU A 152 -3.61 -18.42 11.93
CA GLU A 152 -3.31 -18.60 10.50
C GLU A 152 -2.56 -17.41 9.88
N ARG A 153 -2.75 -16.21 10.43
CA ARG A 153 -2.28 -14.95 9.82
C ARG A 153 -1.26 -14.21 10.66
N GLN A 154 -1.08 -14.59 11.92
CA GLN A 154 -0.18 -13.96 12.87
C GLN A 154 0.70 -15.03 13.53
N ASP A 155 1.38 -15.82 12.69
CA ASP A 155 2.25 -16.91 13.10
C ASP A 155 3.72 -16.51 13.23
N THR A 156 4.10 -15.40 12.59
CA THR A 156 5.42 -14.76 12.63
C THR A 156 5.26 -13.27 12.27
N PRO A 157 6.27 -12.39 12.42
CA PRO A 157 6.19 -11.01 11.97
C PRO A 157 5.97 -10.92 10.45
N HIS A 158 5.12 -9.99 10.04
CA HIS A 158 4.72 -9.74 8.67
C HIS A 158 4.70 -8.22 8.35
N PRO A 159 5.89 -7.56 8.30
CA PRO A 159 6.00 -6.16 7.92
C PRO A 159 5.48 -5.93 6.50
N HIS A 160 4.58 -4.97 6.30
CA HIS A 160 3.78 -4.87 5.07
C HIS A 160 3.97 -3.56 4.29
N GLN A 161 4.49 -2.50 4.94
CA GLN A 161 4.79 -1.22 4.29
C GLN A 161 5.94 -0.52 5.02
N ILE A 162 6.58 0.45 4.37
CA ILE A 162 7.44 1.44 5.02
C ILE A 162 6.88 2.82 4.71
N VAL A 163 6.74 3.65 5.75
CA VAL A 163 6.36 5.06 5.66
C VAL A 163 7.41 5.90 6.35
N GLU A 164 7.98 6.88 5.67
CA GLU A 164 9.05 7.73 6.23
C GLU A 164 8.52 9.08 6.74
N GLY A 165 8.71 9.32 8.04
CA GLY A 165 8.47 10.61 8.68
C GLY A 165 9.51 11.67 8.33
N GLU A 166 9.19 12.94 8.57
CA GLU A 166 10.12 14.08 8.34
C GLU A 166 11.38 14.01 9.23
N ASN A 167 11.33 13.26 10.32
CA ASN A 167 12.44 13.06 11.25
C ASN A 167 13.34 11.84 10.88
N GLY A 168 13.13 11.23 9.71
CA GLY A 168 13.86 10.05 9.24
C GLY A 168 13.49 8.75 9.96
N VAL A 169 12.42 8.73 10.77
CA VAL A 169 11.84 7.49 11.31
C VAL A 169 11.07 6.79 10.20
N LEU A 170 11.29 5.50 10.08
CA LEU A 170 10.55 4.58 9.23
C LEU A 170 9.49 3.87 10.06
N TYR A 171 8.23 4.14 9.78
CA TYR A 171 7.09 3.44 10.35
C TYR A 171 6.79 2.21 9.51
N VAL A 172 6.87 1.04 10.13
CA VAL A 172 6.71 -0.26 9.45
C VAL A 172 5.52 -1.01 10.07
N PRO A 173 4.30 -0.88 9.50
CA PRO A 173 3.16 -1.68 9.93
C PRO A 173 3.46 -3.16 9.73
N ASP A 174 3.19 -3.95 10.76
CA ASP A 174 3.46 -5.38 10.82
C ASP A 174 2.18 -6.12 11.22
N LEU A 175 1.63 -6.85 10.25
CA LEU A 175 0.38 -7.58 10.37
C LEU A 175 0.49 -8.69 11.43
N GLY A 176 1.60 -9.40 11.44
CA GLY A 176 1.82 -10.56 12.31
C GLY A 176 2.04 -10.18 13.77
N SER A 177 2.63 -9.00 14.01
CA SER A 177 3.03 -8.56 15.35
C SER A 177 2.04 -7.61 16.04
N ASP A 178 0.96 -7.19 15.39
CA ASP A 178 0.06 -6.12 15.86
C ASP A 178 0.81 -4.83 16.25
N ARG A 179 1.82 -4.47 15.45
CA ARG A 179 2.72 -3.34 15.73
C ARG A 179 2.93 -2.48 14.49
N VAL A 180 3.23 -1.21 14.72
CA VAL A 180 3.95 -0.37 13.76
C VAL A 180 5.34 -0.14 14.32
N TRP A 181 6.35 -0.77 13.74
CA TRP A 181 7.73 -0.62 14.20
C TRP A 181 8.27 0.76 13.83
N LEU A 182 9.05 1.36 14.74
CA LEU A 182 9.83 2.56 14.47
C LEU A 182 11.25 2.11 14.17
N VAL A 183 11.68 2.28 12.92
CA VAL A 183 12.99 1.87 12.42
C VAL A 183 13.80 3.10 12.01
N LYS A 184 15.11 3.07 12.20
CA LYS A 184 16.04 4.07 11.69
C LYS A 184 17.21 3.42 10.98
N ARG A 185 17.92 4.22 10.18
CA ARG A 185 19.23 3.86 9.63
C ARG A 185 20.22 3.60 10.76
N ASP A 186 21.05 2.59 10.58
CA ASP A 186 22.14 2.22 11.48
C ASP A 186 23.45 2.15 10.68
N GLY A 187 24.27 3.19 10.78
CA GLY A 187 25.43 3.38 9.91
C GLY A 187 25.07 3.45 8.42
N ASP A 188 26.03 3.09 7.57
CA ASP A 188 25.94 3.28 6.12
C ASP A 188 25.02 2.25 5.42
N SER A 189 24.75 1.10 6.03
CA SER A 189 24.03 0.00 5.36
C SER A 189 23.02 -0.73 6.24
N GLY A 190 22.96 -0.43 7.55
CA GLY A 190 22.10 -1.11 8.50
C GLY A 190 20.76 -0.41 8.75
N LEU A 191 19.90 -1.12 9.46
CA LEU A 191 18.65 -0.65 10.03
C LEU A 191 18.59 -1.10 11.49
N LYS A 192 17.96 -0.31 12.35
CA LYS A 192 17.74 -0.65 13.76
C LYS A 192 16.34 -0.28 14.23
N ILE A 193 15.79 -1.05 15.15
CA ILE A 193 14.50 -0.79 15.81
C ILE A 193 14.73 0.19 16.96
N GLU A 194 14.00 1.29 16.96
CA GLU A 194 13.99 2.30 18.02
C GLU A 194 12.78 2.14 18.96
N GLY A 195 11.72 1.48 18.50
CA GLY A 195 10.51 1.26 19.28
C GLY A 195 9.37 0.70 18.43
N TYR A 196 8.15 0.77 18.95
CA TYR A 196 6.94 0.39 18.22
C TYR A 196 5.72 1.15 18.76
N LEU A 197 4.72 1.31 17.90
CA LEU A 197 3.35 1.63 18.27
C LEU A 197 2.58 0.30 18.35
N GLN A 198 1.88 0.08 19.46
CA GLN A 198 1.08 -1.11 19.72
C GLN A 198 -0.34 -0.91 19.23
N ALA A 199 -0.77 -1.77 18.30
CA ALA A 199 -2.16 -1.88 17.88
C ALA A 199 -2.91 -2.90 18.77
N PRO A 200 -4.25 -2.92 18.76
CA PRO A 200 -5.03 -3.97 19.40
C PRO A 200 -4.66 -5.36 18.87
N ALA A 201 -4.72 -6.37 19.73
CA ALA A 201 -4.42 -7.75 19.35
C ALA A 201 -5.43 -8.26 18.29
N GLY A 202 -4.93 -8.91 17.25
CA GLY A 202 -5.71 -9.43 16.12
C GLY A 202 -6.09 -8.38 15.07
N SER A 203 -5.58 -7.15 15.16
CA SER A 203 -5.91 -6.08 14.21
C SER A 203 -5.13 -6.21 12.90
N GLY A 204 -3.86 -6.59 12.97
CA GLY A 204 -2.97 -6.74 11.83
C GLY A 204 -2.70 -5.45 11.04
N PRO A 205 -1.91 -4.49 11.56
CA PRO A 205 -1.49 -3.29 10.84
C PRO A 205 -0.91 -3.60 9.46
N ARG A 206 -1.37 -2.88 8.42
CA ARG A 206 -1.03 -3.15 7.02
C ARG A 206 -0.42 -1.96 6.30
N HIS A 207 -1.22 -0.96 5.98
CA HIS A 207 -0.77 0.27 5.31
C HIS A 207 -1.03 1.47 6.20
N ALA A 208 -0.18 2.49 6.10
CA ALA A 208 -0.26 3.71 6.85
C ALA A 208 -0.02 4.94 5.96
N VAL A 209 -0.52 6.08 6.41
CA VAL A 209 -0.26 7.40 5.81
C VAL A 209 -0.02 8.43 6.91
N LEU A 210 0.90 9.35 6.66
CA LEU A 210 1.12 10.51 7.52
C LEU A 210 0.10 11.59 7.18
N SER A 211 -0.36 12.32 8.19
CA SER A 211 -1.05 13.58 7.97
C SER A 211 -0.14 14.60 7.28
N ILE A 212 -0.72 15.58 6.57
CA ILE A 212 0.04 16.60 5.84
C ILE A 212 1.01 17.39 6.75
N ASP A 213 0.65 17.61 8.01
CA ASP A 213 1.50 18.28 9.00
C ASP A 213 2.54 17.36 9.66
N GLY A 214 2.53 16.06 9.34
CA GLY A 214 3.43 15.05 9.91
C GLY A 214 3.15 14.69 11.38
N LYS A 215 2.06 15.21 11.97
CA LYS A 215 1.77 15.05 13.40
C LYS A 215 1.01 13.79 13.75
N HIS A 216 0.40 13.15 12.75
CA HIS A 216 -0.37 11.94 12.93
C HIS A 216 0.03 10.87 11.93
N LEU A 217 0.00 9.63 12.39
CA LEU A 217 0.02 8.45 11.55
C LEU A 217 -1.39 7.84 11.56
N TYR A 218 -1.96 7.58 10.39
CA TYR A 218 -3.16 6.75 10.27
C TYR A 218 -2.73 5.39 9.75
N THR A 219 -3.14 4.31 10.40
CA THR A 219 -2.78 2.94 9.97
C THR A 219 -4.05 2.12 9.82
N LEU A 220 -4.20 1.54 8.65
CA LEU A 220 -5.23 0.56 8.31
C LEU A 220 -4.81 -0.81 8.82
N THR A 221 -5.75 -1.49 9.48
CA THR A 221 -5.57 -2.83 10.03
C THR A 221 -6.26 -3.84 9.08
N GLU A 222 -5.50 -4.77 8.49
CA GLU A 222 -6.02 -5.74 7.50
C GLU A 222 -7.12 -6.61 8.10
N LEU A 223 -6.84 -7.21 9.26
CA LEU A 223 -7.69 -8.20 9.93
C LEU A 223 -8.78 -7.54 10.77
N GLY A 224 -8.53 -6.32 11.27
CA GLY A 224 -9.47 -5.56 12.10
C GLY A 224 -10.48 -4.73 11.30
N HIS A 225 -10.21 -4.42 10.02
CA HIS A 225 -11.04 -3.53 9.18
C HIS A 225 -11.25 -2.13 9.78
N THR A 226 -10.23 -1.59 10.44
CA THR A 226 -10.26 -0.28 11.08
C THR A 226 -9.08 0.58 10.63
N VAL A 227 -9.28 1.89 10.57
CA VAL A 227 -8.18 2.86 10.57
C VAL A 227 -8.02 3.41 11.98
N LEU A 228 -6.82 3.23 12.51
CA LEU A 228 -6.36 3.74 13.80
C LEU A 228 -5.53 5.01 13.57
N ALA A 229 -5.49 5.91 14.55
CA ALA A 229 -4.66 7.11 14.51
C ALA A 229 -3.69 7.18 15.70
N TRP A 230 -2.48 7.65 15.47
CA TRP A 230 -1.48 7.92 16.50
C TRP A 230 -1.01 9.37 16.41
N THR A 231 -0.67 9.96 17.56
CA THR A 231 0.02 11.26 17.61
C THR A 231 1.52 11.02 17.62
N LEU A 232 2.24 11.73 16.75
CA LEU A 232 3.70 11.65 16.59
C LEU A 232 4.45 12.75 17.35
N ASP A 233 3.74 13.82 17.78
CA ASP A 233 4.31 14.92 18.56
C ASP A 233 4.32 14.59 20.08
N GLY A 234 5.51 14.60 20.71
CA GLY A 234 5.68 14.54 22.16
C GLY A 234 6.90 13.75 22.65
N SER A 235 7.49 14.14 23.78
CA SER A 235 8.65 13.45 24.40
C SER A 235 8.32 12.07 24.99
N ALA A 236 7.05 11.66 24.94
CA ALA A 236 6.56 10.33 25.22
C ALA A 236 5.48 10.03 24.17
N ALA A 237 5.88 9.55 22.99
CA ALA A 237 4.92 9.06 22.00
C ALA A 237 4.01 8.03 22.69
N SER A 238 2.69 8.23 22.60
CA SER A 238 1.75 7.21 23.08
C SER A 238 2.01 5.93 22.29
N THR A 239 2.35 4.85 22.98
CA THR A 239 2.48 3.54 22.37
C THR A 239 1.13 3.04 21.84
N HIS A 240 0.01 3.64 22.25
CA HIS A 240 -1.34 3.20 21.87
C HIS A 240 -2.03 4.23 20.95
N PRO A 241 -2.99 3.76 20.11
CA PRO A 241 -3.76 4.65 19.26
C PRO A 241 -4.57 5.67 20.08
N LEU A 242 -5.02 6.73 19.43
CA LEU A 242 -5.93 7.72 19.99
C LEU A 242 -7.22 7.01 20.46
N PRO A 243 -7.60 7.12 21.74
CA PRO A 243 -8.67 6.31 22.32
C PRO A 243 -10.05 6.56 21.69
N ASP A 244 -10.29 7.74 21.14
CA ASP A 244 -11.55 8.13 20.50
C ASP A 244 -11.47 8.13 18.96
N PHE A 245 -10.46 7.45 18.37
CA PHE A 245 -10.29 7.32 16.92
C PHE A 245 -10.22 5.86 16.49
N GLU A 246 -11.35 5.33 16.02
CA GLU A 246 -11.42 4.02 15.38
C GLU A 246 -12.45 4.08 14.24
N ALA A 247 -11.96 4.16 13.00
CA ALA A 247 -12.82 4.23 11.83
C ALA A 247 -12.98 2.83 11.23
N SER A 248 -14.10 2.15 11.50
CA SER A 248 -14.41 0.90 10.80
C SER A 248 -14.67 1.19 9.33
N ILE A 249 -13.93 0.48 8.47
CA ILE A 249 -14.08 0.58 7.01
C ILE A 249 -14.93 -0.55 6.43
N ALA A 250 -15.39 -1.49 7.27
CA ALA A 250 -16.25 -2.58 6.85
C ALA A 250 -17.49 -2.03 6.12
N PRO A 251 -17.81 -2.51 4.91
CA PRO A 251 -18.95 -2.02 4.16
C PRO A 251 -20.26 -2.32 4.90
N PRO A 252 -21.25 -1.42 4.91
CA PRO A 252 -22.53 -1.66 5.58
C PRO A 252 -23.28 -2.89 5.05
N SER A 253 -22.97 -3.32 3.83
CA SER A 253 -23.50 -4.54 3.23
C SER A 253 -22.91 -5.83 3.80
N VAL A 254 -21.77 -5.77 4.49
CA VAL A 254 -21.12 -6.93 5.11
C VAL A 254 -21.42 -6.93 6.61
N PRO A 255 -22.32 -7.80 7.11
CA PRO A 255 -22.62 -7.85 8.53
C PRO A 255 -21.43 -8.39 9.34
N PRO A 256 -21.35 -8.10 10.65
CA PRO A 256 -20.24 -8.54 11.51
C PRO A 256 -19.99 -10.06 11.53
N THR A 257 -21.00 -10.88 11.27
CA THR A 257 -20.85 -12.34 11.16
C THR A 257 -20.03 -12.78 9.94
N HIS A 258 -19.90 -11.91 8.94
CA HIS A 258 -19.22 -12.17 7.68
C HIS A 258 -17.90 -11.39 7.56
N SER A 259 -17.65 -10.40 8.43
CA SER A 259 -16.48 -9.51 8.32
C SER A 259 -15.14 -10.25 8.38
N LYS A 260 -15.04 -11.35 9.14
CA LYS A 260 -13.81 -12.15 9.22
C LYS A 260 -13.38 -12.84 7.91
N TYR A 261 -14.19 -12.75 6.85
CA TYR A 261 -13.90 -13.36 5.54
C TYR A 261 -13.47 -12.34 4.47
N ILE A 262 -13.61 -11.05 4.78
CA ILE A 262 -13.04 -9.94 4.00
C ILE A 262 -11.70 -9.54 4.62
N ASP A 263 -10.89 -8.76 3.88
CA ASP A 263 -9.62 -8.22 4.36
C ASP A 263 -9.48 -6.77 3.88
N SER A 264 -8.77 -5.93 4.61
CA SER A 264 -8.45 -4.57 4.14
C SER A 264 -7.18 -4.55 3.27
N ALA A 265 -6.97 -3.49 2.48
CA ALA A 265 -5.73 -3.34 1.73
C ALA A 265 -5.13 -1.94 1.77
N GLU A 266 -5.61 -1.05 0.91
CA GLU A 266 -4.94 0.22 0.63
C GLU A 266 -5.44 1.31 1.55
N LEU A 267 -4.56 2.22 1.92
CA LEU A 267 -4.90 3.45 2.64
C LEU A 267 -4.22 4.61 1.95
N ALA A 268 -4.98 5.65 1.63
CA ALA A 268 -4.46 6.85 0.99
C ALA A 268 -5.05 8.11 1.62
N LEU A 269 -4.23 9.14 1.76
CA LEU A 269 -4.66 10.48 2.14
C LEU A 269 -4.85 11.33 0.87
N HIS A 270 -5.95 12.07 0.79
CA HIS A 270 -6.18 12.94 -0.36
C HIS A 270 -5.18 14.12 -0.38
N PRO A 271 -4.47 14.39 -1.49
CA PRO A 271 -3.38 15.36 -1.52
C PRO A 271 -3.86 16.83 -1.43
N LYS A 272 -5.14 17.09 -1.70
CA LYS A 272 -5.75 18.44 -1.64
C LYS A 272 -6.83 18.60 -0.57
N TYR A 273 -7.29 17.49 0.02
CA TYR A 273 -8.33 17.47 1.06
C TYR A 273 -7.70 16.78 2.27
N PRO A 274 -6.96 17.52 3.13
CA PRO A 274 -6.05 16.97 4.13
C PRO A 274 -6.74 16.21 5.28
N ASN A 275 -8.08 16.18 5.24
CA ASN A 275 -8.96 15.52 6.20
C ASN A 275 -9.78 14.39 5.55
N THR A 276 -9.38 13.92 4.37
CA THR A 276 -10.09 12.84 3.66
C THR A 276 -9.14 11.67 3.42
N LEU A 277 -9.46 10.53 4.01
CA LEU A 277 -8.77 9.26 3.80
C LEU A 277 -9.65 8.34 2.94
N PHE A 278 -9.00 7.54 2.09
CA PHE A 278 -9.63 6.47 1.33
C PHE A 278 -9.02 5.14 1.74
N ALA A 279 -9.85 4.13 1.97
CA ALA A 279 -9.39 2.79 2.35
C ALA A 279 -10.11 1.70 1.55
N SER A 280 -9.37 0.71 1.03
CA SER A 280 -9.99 -0.40 0.28
C SER A 280 -10.28 -1.60 1.18
N ASN A 281 -11.44 -2.21 0.94
CA ASN A 281 -11.74 -3.58 1.36
C ASN A 281 -11.50 -4.54 0.19
N ARG A 282 -11.36 -5.82 0.51
CA ARG A 282 -11.14 -6.91 -0.43
C ARG A 282 -11.90 -8.13 -0.01
N LEU A 283 -12.07 -9.03 -0.97
CA LEU A 283 -12.61 -10.37 -0.81
C LEU A 283 -14.11 -10.43 -0.53
N GLU A 284 -14.86 -9.35 -0.80
CA GLU A 284 -16.30 -9.31 -0.56
C GLU A 284 -17.05 -10.30 -1.45
N LEU A 285 -16.54 -10.57 -2.66
CA LEU A 285 -17.13 -11.51 -3.61
C LEU A 285 -16.85 -12.98 -3.24
N GLN A 286 -15.84 -13.24 -2.39
CA GLN A 286 -15.39 -14.58 -2.02
C GLN A 286 -15.91 -15.05 -0.66
N ILE A 287 -16.76 -14.29 0.02
CA ILE A 287 -17.31 -14.64 1.33
C ILE A 287 -17.97 -16.03 1.31
N PHE A 288 -18.87 -16.28 0.36
CA PHE A 288 -19.57 -17.58 0.28
C PHE A 288 -18.77 -18.68 -0.42
N ASP A 289 -17.70 -18.35 -1.15
CA ASP A 289 -16.75 -19.36 -1.64
C ASP A 289 -15.98 -19.97 -0.47
N LYS A 290 -15.60 -19.12 0.50
CA LYS A 290 -14.93 -19.56 1.74
C LYS A 290 -15.90 -20.21 2.71
N GLN A 291 -17.17 -19.82 2.72
CA GLN A 291 -18.17 -20.27 3.70
C GLN A 291 -19.57 -20.39 3.09
N PRO A 292 -19.88 -21.53 2.45
CA PRO A 292 -21.14 -21.72 1.75
C PRO A 292 -22.37 -21.75 2.68
N ASP A 293 -22.18 -22.03 3.97
CA ASP A 293 -23.25 -22.24 4.95
C ASP A 293 -23.72 -20.94 5.65
N LEU A 294 -23.07 -19.81 5.41
CA LEU A 294 -23.47 -18.53 6.01
C LEU A 294 -24.80 -18.04 5.43
N PRO A 295 -25.63 -17.31 6.22
CA PRO A 295 -26.82 -16.64 5.70
C PRO A 295 -26.47 -15.74 4.51
N LYS A 296 -27.17 -15.95 3.40
CA LYS A 296 -26.96 -15.16 2.17
C LYS A 296 -27.46 -13.73 2.36
N LEU A 297 -26.72 -12.78 1.78
CA LEU A 297 -27.10 -11.36 1.77
C LEU A 297 -28.00 -11.09 0.56
N PRO A 298 -29.03 -10.23 0.68
CA PRO A 298 -30.00 -9.97 -0.39
C PRO A 298 -29.37 -9.54 -1.73
N ASP A 299 -28.28 -8.77 -1.67
CA ASP A 299 -27.61 -8.18 -2.84
C ASP A 299 -26.22 -8.82 -3.11
N TYR A 300 -26.11 -10.15 -2.92
CA TYR A 300 -24.86 -10.89 -3.14
C TYR A 300 -24.84 -11.72 -4.44
N PRO A 301 -23.69 -11.82 -5.13
CA PRO A 301 -22.44 -11.10 -4.86
C PRO A 301 -22.60 -9.61 -5.18
N PRO A 302 -21.92 -8.73 -4.42
CA PRO A 302 -21.84 -7.32 -4.81
C PRO A 302 -21.12 -7.21 -6.17
N SER A 303 -21.28 -6.08 -6.85
CA SER A 303 -20.64 -5.84 -8.16
C SER A 303 -19.11 -5.81 -8.13
N GLY A 304 -18.52 -5.61 -6.95
CA GLY A 304 -17.10 -5.44 -6.69
C GLY A 304 -16.89 -5.10 -5.22
N ASP A 305 -15.64 -4.88 -4.79
CA ASP A 305 -15.34 -4.43 -3.44
C ASP A 305 -15.67 -2.94 -3.25
N ALA A 306 -15.83 -2.52 -2.00
CA ALA A 306 -16.11 -1.13 -1.62
C ALA A 306 -14.87 -0.41 -1.11
N ILE A 307 -14.80 0.87 -1.46
CA ILE A 307 -13.84 1.83 -0.91
C ILE A 307 -14.55 2.65 0.17
N ALA A 308 -13.97 2.70 1.36
CA ALA A 308 -14.40 3.61 2.41
C ALA A 308 -13.79 5.00 2.19
N ILE A 309 -14.63 6.02 2.31
CA ILE A 309 -14.25 7.44 2.36
C ILE A 309 -14.45 7.91 3.79
N ILE A 310 -13.36 8.21 4.48
CA ILE A 310 -13.37 8.67 5.87
C ILE A 310 -13.08 10.16 5.85
N ARG A 311 -14.05 10.97 6.29
CA ARG A 311 -13.87 12.41 6.46
C ARG A 311 -13.63 12.76 7.91
N LEU A 312 -12.68 13.66 8.13
CA LEU A 312 -12.29 14.14 9.44
C LEU A 312 -12.72 15.59 9.62
N GLU A 313 -13.02 15.99 10.86
CA GLU A 313 -13.36 17.37 11.22
C GLU A 313 -12.42 17.94 12.29
N GLY A 314 -12.27 19.26 12.25
CA GLY A 314 -11.45 20.03 13.20
C GLY A 314 -9.94 19.80 13.08
N SER A 315 -9.19 20.50 13.93
CA SER A 315 -7.74 20.28 14.11
C SER A 315 -7.43 18.93 14.77
N ASP A 316 -8.38 18.45 15.58
CA ASP A 316 -8.24 17.24 16.39
C ASP A 316 -8.56 15.98 15.58
N ARG A 317 -8.90 16.15 14.29
CA ARG A 317 -9.05 15.10 13.29
C ARG A 317 -10.04 14.01 13.71
N LYS A 318 -11.15 14.40 14.34
CA LYS A 318 -12.24 13.48 14.70
C LYS A 318 -12.95 12.98 13.46
N ILE A 319 -13.49 11.76 13.50
CA ILE A 319 -14.27 11.20 12.39
C ILE A 319 -15.58 12.00 12.27
N LYS A 320 -15.74 12.70 11.14
CA LYS A 320 -16.97 13.42 10.77
C LYS A 320 -18.02 12.45 10.26
N ASP A 321 -17.65 11.65 9.26
CA ASP A 321 -18.46 10.57 8.72
C ASP A 321 -17.61 9.57 7.92
N ILE A 322 -18.22 8.41 7.65
CA ILE A 322 -17.67 7.38 6.78
C ILE A 322 -18.73 7.05 5.74
N LYS A 323 -18.34 7.08 4.47
CA LYS A 323 -19.15 6.68 3.31
C LYS A 323 -18.48 5.54 2.58
N HIS A 324 -19.24 4.83 1.76
CA HIS A 324 -18.70 3.77 0.92
C HIS A 324 -19.07 3.99 -0.54
N VAL A 325 -18.10 3.77 -1.42
CA VAL A 325 -18.29 3.74 -2.88
C VAL A 325 -18.10 2.29 -3.33
N ARG A 326 -19.13 1.72 -3.95
CA ARG A 326 -19.09 0.38 -4.53
C ARG A 326 -18.44 0.44 -5.91
N THR A 327 -17.49 -0.45 -6.16
CA THR A 327 -16.72 -0.51 -7.42
C THR A 327 -17.16 -1.70 -8.27
N GLY A 328 -16.58 -1.82 -9.47
CA GLY A 328 -16.63 -3.04 -10.29
C GLY A 328 -15.40 -3.95 -10.11
N CYS A 329 -14.41 -3.54 -9.31
CA CYS A 329 -13.17 -4.27 -9.11
C CYS A 329 -13.32 -5.41 -8.08
N ASN A 330 -12.66 -6.55 -8.34
CA ASN A 330 -12.62 -7.70 -7.44
C ASN A 330 -11.23 -7.85 -6.81
N ASN A 331 -11.16 -7.94 -5.48
CA ASN A 331 -9.96 -7.95 -4.67
C ASN A 331 -9.13 -6.66 -4.91
N VAL A 332 -9.69 -5.50 -4.54
CA VAL A 332 -9.04 -4.17 -4.72
C VAL A 332 -7.79 -4.03 -3.87
N ARG A 333 -6.66 -4.43 -4.47
CA ARG A 333 -5.34 -4.43 -3.83
C ARG A 333 -4.45 -3.25 -4.22
N GLY A 334 -4.79 -2.54 -5.30
CA GLY A 334 -4.09 -1.33 -5.73
C GLY A 334 -5.04 -0.14 -5.82
N MET A 335 -4.65 0.97 -5.18
CA MET A 335 -5.37 2.25 -5.21
C MET A 335 -4.36 3.40 -5.16
N THR A 336 -4.53 4.40 -6.03
CA THR A 336 -3.62 5.55 -6.05
C THR A 336 -4.34 6.81 -6.50
N LEU A 337 -4.06 7.95 -5.86
CA LEU A 337 -4.60 9.24 -6.25
C LEU A 337 -3.67 9.95 -7.23
N SER A 338 -4.28 10.58 -8.22
CA SER A 338 -3.58 11.48 -9.14
C SER A 338 -2.92 12.64 -8.37
N PRO A 339 -1.77 13.16 -8.82
CA PRO A 339 -1.06 14.22 -8.10
C PRO A 339 -1.86 15.52 -7.89
N ASP A 340 -2.81 15.80 -8.79
CA ASP A 340 -3.71 16.96 -8.66
C ASP A 340 -4.92 16.69 -7.75
N GLY A 341 -5.13 15.45 -7.32
CA GLY A 341 -6.24 15.01 -6.48
C GLY A 341 -7.58 14.89 -7.21
N LYS A 342 -7.63 14.99 -8.54
CA LYS A 342 -8.90 14.97 -9.28
C LYS A 342 -9.42 13.57 -9.55
N TYR A 343 -8.51 12.59 -9.56
CA TYR A 343 -8.81 11.21 -9.90
C TYR A 343 -8.17 10.24 -8.92
N VAL A 344 -8.81 9.09 -8.78
CA VAL A 344 -8.28 7.89 -8.13
C VAL A 344 -8.38 6.72 -9.10
N ALA A 345 -7.28 5.96 -9.20
CA ALA A 345 -7.24 4.74 -10.00
C ALA A 345 -7.26 3.53 -9.06
N LEU A 346 -8.05 2.53 -9.42
CA LEU A 346 -8.23 1.28 -8.70
C LEU A 346 -7.86 0.11 -9.60
N ALA A 347 -7.38 -0.98 -9.01
CA ALA A 347 -7.19 -2.25 -9.69
C ALA A 347 -7.78 -3.40 -8.87
N GLY A 348 -8.59 -4.23 -9.54
CA GLY A 348 -9.02 -5.51 -9.03
C GLY A 348 -8.01 -6.60 -9.37
N GLN A 349 -7.34 -7.15 -8.34
CA GLN A 349 -6.35 -8.20 -8.52
C GLN A 349 -6.97 -9.45 -9.18
N ASP A 350 -8.19 -9.81 -8.77
CA ASP A 350 -8.84 -11.07 -9.15
C ASP A 350 -9.99 -10.85 -10.14
N GLY A 351 -10.08 -9.66 -10.76
CA GLY A 351 -11.08 -9.33 -11.79
C GLY A 351 -11.63 -7.91 -11.70
N GLY A 352 -12.48 -7.53 -12.66
CA GLY A 352 -13.07 -6.17 -12.75
C GLY A 352 -12.12 -5.11 -13.31
N GLY A 353 -10.86 -5.46 -13.51
CA GLY A 353 -9.86 -4.69 -14.22
C GLY A 353 -9.40 -3.41 -13.53
N VAL A 354 -9.14 -2.37 -14.33
CA VAL A 354 -8.73 -1.05 -13.85
C VAL A 354 -9.87 -0.06 -14.00
N GLU A 355 -10.16 0.68 -12.93
CA GLU A 355 -11.12 1.78 -12.94
C GLU A 355 -10.44 3.10 -12.59
N VAL A 356 -10.86 4.20 -13.23
CA VAL A 356 -10.50 5.56 -12.86
C VAL A 356 -11.76 6.32 -12.50
N TRP A 357 -11.78 6.90 -11.31
CA TRP A 357 -12.89 7.65 -10.75
C TRP A 357 -12.53 9.12 -10.59
N GLU A 358 -13.43 10.01 -10.99
CA GLU A 358 -13.35 11.44 -10.72
C GLU A 358 -13.77 11.70 -9.27
N ILE A 359 -12.97 12.50 -8.55
CA ILE A 359 -13.21 12.91 -7.17
C ILE A 359 -13.70 14.36 -7.16
N SER A 360 -14.82 14.58 -6.47
CA SER A 360 -15.49 15.89 -6.35
C SER A 360 -16.22 16.00 -5.00
N GLY A 361 -17.00 17.06 -4.83
CA GLY A 361 -17.77 17.31 -3.60
C GLY A 361 -17.01 18.13 -2.54
N GLU A 362 -17.68 18.36 -1.42
CA GLU A 362 -17.16 19.08 -0.25
C GLU A 362 -16.25 18.11 0.51
N ASP A 363 -14.95 18.20 0.23
CA ASP A 363 -13.85 17.36 0.74
C ASP A 363 -13.63 16.02 0.01
N GLY A 364 -14.01 15.91 -1.27
CA GLY A 364 -13.68 14.73 -2.08
C GLY A 364 -14.55 13.49 -1.78
N ASP A 365 -15.76 13.71 -1.28
CA ASP A 365 -16.69 12.68 -0.83
C ASP A 365 -17.60 12.13 -1.94
N GLN A 366 -17.49 12.66 -3.16
CA GLN A 366 -18.28 12.22 -4.31
C GLN A 366 -17.37 11.64 -5.37
N TRP A 367 -17.59 10.37 -5.70
CA TRP A 367 -16.87 9.67 -6.75
C TRP A 367 -17.79 9.37 -7.92
N LYS A 368 -17.28 9.60 -9.14
CA LYS A 368 -17.97 9.28 -10.37
C LYS A 368 -17.04 8.48 -11.28
N LEU A 369 -17.48 7.29 -11.71
CA LEU A 369 -16.68 6.47 -12.62
C LEU A 369 -16.42 7.24 -13.93
N ALA A 370 -15.16 7.48 -14.23
CA ALA A 370 -14.75 8.20 -15.43
C ALA A 370 -14.40 7.23 -16.57
N ALA A 371 -13.62 6.19 -16.28
CA ALA A 371 -13.26 5.18 -17.27
C ALA A 371 -12.99 3.84 -16.58
N LYS A 372 -13.15 2.75 -17.34
CA LYS A 372 -12.77 1.40 -16.92
C LYS A 372 -12.21 0.60 -18.08
N ASP A 373 -11.35 -0.36 -17.77
CA ASP A 373 -10.86 -1.37 -18.69
C ASP A 373 -10.77 -2.72 -17.97
N GLU A 374 -11.75 -3.59 -18.24
CA GLU A 374 -11.88 -4.92 -17.63
C GLU A 374 -10.87 -5.93 -18.19
N SER A 375 -10.21 -5.63 -19.32
CA SER A 375 -9.24 -6.54 -19.95
C SER A 375 -7.88 -6.57 -19.23
N ILE A 376 -7.63 -5.62 -18.34
CA ILE A 376 -6.37 -5.48 -17.60
C ILE A 376 -6.48 -6.22 -16.27
N GLU A 377 -5.92 -7.41 -16.17
CA GLU A 377 -6.08 -8.27 -15.00
C GLU A 377 -4.81 -8.35 -14.12
N LYS A 378 -4.96 -8.88 -12.90
CA LYS A 378 -3.85 -9.20 -11.98
C LYS A 378 -2.97 -8.02 -11.60
N VAL A 379 -3.54 -6.82 -11.59
CA VAL A 379 -2.86 -5.60 -11.17
C VAL A 379 -3.00 -5.45 -9.65
N THR A 380 -1.87 -5.20 -8.98
CA THR A 380 -1.84 -4.96 -7.52
C THR A 380 -1.25 -3.60 -7.17
N THR A 381 -0.63 -2.90 -8.12
CA THR A 381 -0.05 -1.57 -7.91
C THR A 381 -0.27 -0.71 -9.15
N LEU A 382 -0.60 0.56 -8.92
CA LEU A 382 -0.72 1.58 -9.97
C LEU A 382 0.06 2.82 -9.54
N VAL A 383 0.72 3.47 -10.49
CA VAL A 383 1.55 4.64 -10.22
C VAL A 383 1.35 5.68 -11.32
N TRP A 384 0.96 6.90 -10.95
CA TRP A 384 0.90 8.03 -11.88
C TRP A 384 2.31 8.49 -12.24
N VAL A 385 2.57 8.66 -13.54
CA VAL A 385 3.92 8.96 -14.09
C VAL A 385 3.96 10.17 -15.00
#